data_AF-A0A661K999-F1
#
_entry.id   AF-A0A661K999-F1
#
_cell.length_a   1.000
_cell.length_b   1.000
_cell.length_c   1.000
_cell.angle_alpha   90.00
_cell.angle_beta   90.00
_cell.angle_gamma   90.00
#
_symmetry.space_group_name_H-M   'P 1'
#
loop_
_entity.id
_entity.type
_entity.pdbx_description
1 polymer ?
#
loop_
_entity_poly.entity_id
_entity_poly.type
_entity_poly.pdbx_seq_one_letter_code
_entity_poly.pdbx_strand_id
1 'polypeptide(L)'
;MDMVLSDLIRIRGMDHILGHDETYQKKLLYSLLMAIWLHDIGHKGADLYGEPHLIRDNHGYISGLLILRYPHLFRILDEDDFYRDLPFKEFSAIEAIYFRRKEGLSVTEGIALFSMYHKSNTPMDDIDYMNIQRKNKLIPREFYIGGIRSISNVITLQKLLKERNLSDEEIDKFLNLLALFRFIDAIDIGELRVGDETEKMLKTSVIENDKRYMYAKMEREIKMLCKDYEGLERPLLLKSLYEDVKEKIERGEQVELHFPEGVSLEEIENYKMITDYASYVALQTTHFSLHESIKRIDLKIRGNSLEIELFTDKTKEKLENEEVLERGRKKQNVYERLVGKDCYVKSEVEGVKHRLRNFFASIKVTLKYEEEVIGQQTMVLR
;
A
#
# COMPACT_ATOMS: atom_id res chain seq x y z
N MET A 1 11.33 8.64 10.17
CA MET A 1 9.94 9.10 9.93
C MET A 1 9.48 10.19 10.92
N ASP A 2 9.78 10.08 12.22
CA ASP A 2 9.31 11.02 13.27
C ASP A 2 9.56 12.52 13.00
N MET A 3 10.74 12.89 12.52
CA MET A 3 11.10 14.30 12.33
C MET A 3 10.35 14.94 11.15
N VAL A 4 10.25 14.20 10.04
CA VAL A 4 9.72 14.67 8.76
C VAL A 4 8.22 15.00 8.82
N LEU A 5 7.43 14.15 9.47
CA LEU A 5 6.00 14.41 9.63
C LEU A 5 5.73 15.43 10.74
N SER A 6 6.50 15.41 11.84
CA SER A 6 6.35 16.42 12.90
C SER A 6 6.62 17.83 12.36
N ASP A 7 7.56 17.95 11.41
CA ASP A 7 7.87 19.18 10.69
C ASP A 7 6.78 19.50 9.66
N LEU A 8 6.25 18.53 8.89
CA LEU A 8 5.09 18.76 8.01
C LEU A 8 3.83 19.21 8.76
N ILE A 9 3.59 18.65 9.95
CA ILE A 9 2.50 18.98 10.87
C ILE A 9 2.73 20.37 11.48
N ARG A 10 3.98 20.74 11.80
CA ARG A 10 4.35 22.06 12.36
C ARG A 10 4.38 23.18 11.33
N ILE A 11 4.81 22.92 10.09
CA ILE A 11 5.19 23.98 9.13
C ILE A 11 3.97 24.61 8.42
N ARG A 12 2.78 24.03 8.52
CA ARG A 12 1.54 24.64 8.00
C ARG A 12 0.36 24.43 8.93
N GLY A 13 0.38 25.12 10.07
CA GLY A 13 -0.79 25.43 10.91
C GLY A 13 -2.01 24.60 10.53
N MET A 14 -2.05 23.36 11.03
CA MET A 14 -3.17 22.46 10.79
C MET A 14 -4.50 23.11 11.22
N ASP A 15 -4.46 24.18 12.02
CA ASP A 15 -5.54 25.10 12.36
C ASP A 15 -6.52 25.41 11.21
N HIS A 16 -6.03 25.62 9.97
CA HIS A 16 -6.91 25.91 8.82
C HIS A 16 -7.57 24.67 8.19
N ILE A 17 -7.02 23.47 8.41
CA ILE A 17 -7.54 22.18 7.91
C ILE A 17 -8.39 21.51 8.98
N LEU A 18 -8.10 21.75 10.25
CA LEU A 18 -8.68 21.06 11.38
C LEU A 18 -10.02 21.69 11.83
N GLY A 19 -10.29 22.96 11.54
CA GLY A 19 -11.57 23.64 11.84
C GLY A 19 -11.64 24.19 13.28
N HIS A 20 -12.84 24.31 13.86
CA HIS A 20 -13.04 24.90 15.21
C HIS A 20 -13.34 23.91 16.35
N ASP A 21 -13.69 22.64 16.07
CA ASP A 21 -13.87 21.62 17.12
C ASP A 21 -12.54 21.02 17.56
N GLU A 22 -11.95 21.62 18.59
CA GLU A 22 -10.65 21.24 19.14
C GLU A 22 -10.60 19.78 19.64
N THR A 23 -11.74 19.20 20.03
CA THR A 23 -11.78 17.85 20.62
C THR A 23 -11.68 16.77 19.54
N TYR A 24 -12.48 16.88 18.48
CA TYR A 24 -12.41 15.94 17.35
C TYR A 24 -11.02 15.97 16.70
N GLN A 25 -10.46 17.16 16.52
CA GLN A 25 -9.13 17.34 15.91
C GLN A 25 -8.02 16.66 16.69
N LYS A 26 -8.00 16.82 18.02
CA LYS A 26 -7.01 16.17 18.89
C LYS A 26 -7.10 14.66 18.77
N LYS A 27 -8.32 14.10 18.75
CA LYS A 27 -8.54 12.66 18.55
C LYS A 27 -8.06 12.20 17.18
N LEU A 28 -8.42 12.91 16.12
CA LEU A 28 -8.04 12.56 14.75
C LEU A 28 -6.52 12.61 14.54
N LEU A 29 -5.87 13.67 15.04
CA LEU A 29 -4.42 13.81 14.98
C LEU A 29 -3.71 12.73 15.80
N TYR A 30 -4.19 12.45 17.01
CA TYR A 30 -3.65 11.36 17.82
C TYR A 30 -3.80 10.01 17.11
N SER A 31 -4.96 9.75 16.50
CA SER A 31 -5.19 8.53 15.72
C SER A 31 -4.24 8.40 14.53
N LEU A 32 -4.00 9.49 13.79
CA LEU A 32 -3.02 9.51 12.70
C LEU A 32 -1.60 9.23 13.22
N LEU A 33 -1.18 9.91 14.29
CA LEU A 33 0.15 9.75 14.87
C LEU A 33 0.42 8.32 15.35
N MET A 34 -0.55 7.71 16.01
CA MET A 34 -0.49 6.32 16.42
C MET A 34 -0.50 5.37 15.21
N ALA A 35 -1.32 5.65 14.19
CA ALA A 35 -1.40 4.82 12.99
C ALA A 35 -0.08 4.81 12.21
N ILE A 36 0.68 5.90 12.17
CA ILE A 36 2.02 5.92 11.55
C ILE A 36 2.92 4.87 12.18
N TRP A 37 2.91 4.77 13.51
CA TRP A 37 3.72 3.80 14.21
C TRP A 37 3.20 2.36 14.06
N LEU A 38 1.89 2.19 13.88
CA LEU A 38 1.23 0.89 13.96
C LEU A 38 0.75 0.30 12.61
N HIS A 39 0.77 1.05 11.51
CA HIS A 39 0.13 0.62 10.25
C HIS A 39 0.67 -0.69 9.67
N ASP A 40 1.93 -1.03 9.98
CA ASP A 40 2.64 -2.19 9.44
C ASP A 40 2.82 -3.35 10.43
N ILE A 41 2.23 -3.29 11.63
CA ILE A 41 2.33 -4.39 12.61
C ILE A 41 1.72 -5.71 12.10
N GLY A 42 0.80 -5.64 11.14
CA GLY A 42 0.16 -6.78 10.50
C GLY A 42 1.06 -7.58 9.57
N HIS A 43 2.29 -7.13 9.30
CA HIS A 43 3.25 -7.87 8.47
C HIS A 43 3.71 -9.23 9.04
N LYS A 44 3.37 -9.53 10.30
CA LYS A 44 3.60 -10.84 10.92
C LYS A 44 2.42 -11.80 10.76
N GLY A 45 1.32 -11.36 10.15
CA GLY A 45 0.10 -12.14 10.03
C GLY A 45 -0.75 -12.13 11.29
N ALA A 46 -1.82 -12.90 11.26
CA ALA A 46 -2.74 -13.15 12.37
C ALA A 46 -3.40 -14.53 12.18
N ASP A 47 -4.24 -14.95 13.13
CA ASP A 47 -4.88 -16.28 13.12
C ASP A 47 -5.60 -16.62 11.80
N LEU A 48 -6.10 -15.62 11.06
CA LEU A 48 -6.82 -15.79 9.79
C LEU A 48 -5.90 -15.71 8.55
N TYR A 49 -4.68 -15.21 8.71
CA TYR A 49 -3.74 -14.96 7.60
C TYR A 49 -2.34 -15.42 8.02
N GLY A 50 -2.03 -16.68 7.73
CA GLY A 50 -0.71 -17.28 8.00
C GLY A 50 0.19 -17.38 6.77
N GLU A 51 -0.33 -17.10 5.57
CA GLU A 51 0.37 -17.34 4.31
C GLU A 51 1.00 -16.05 3.77
N PRO A 52 2.23 -16.09 3.23
CA PRO A 52 2.96 -14.88 2.82
C PRO A 52 2.19 -13.96 1.87
N HIS A 53 1.57 -14.51 0.82
CA HIS A 53 0.78 -13.75 -0.15
C HIS A 53 -0.49 -13.15 0.49
N LEU A 54 -1.13 -13.88 1.39
CA LEU A 54 -2.29 -13.39 2.14
C LEU A 54 -1.90 -12.28 3.12
N ILE A 55 -0.79 -12.42 3.83
CA ILE A 55 -0.27 -11.41 4.76
C ILE A 55 0.10 -10.14 3.98
N ARG A 56 0.82 -10.26 2.86
CA ARG A 56 1.21 -9.10 2.06
C ARG A 56 -0.01 -8.32 1.56
N ASP A 57 -1.03 -9.01 1.08
CA ASP A 57 -2.23 -8.37 0.57
C ASP A 57 -3.13 -7.80 1.67
N ASN A 58 -3.08 -8.36 2.87
CA ASN A 58 -3.95 -7.97 3.97
C ASN A 58 -3.26 -7.26 5.15
N HIS A 59 -1.95 -6.97 5.11
CA HIS A 59 -1.23 -6.42 6.27
C HIS A 59 -1.90 -5.19 6.89
N GLY A 60 -2.37 -4.23 6.08
CA GLY A 60 -3.13 -3.08 6.59
C GLY A 60 -4.41 -3.48 7.32
N TYR A 61 -5.17 -4.43 6.77
CA TYR A 61 -6.35 -5.00 7.44
C TYR A 61 -5.98 -5.68 8.76
N ILE A 62 -4.94 -6.52 8.73
CA ILE A 62 -4.44 -7.25 9.89
C ILE A 62 -3.98 -6.28 10.99
N SER A 63 -3.28 -5.20 10.63
CA SER A 63 -2.88 -4.15 11.57
C SER A 63 -4.09 -3.56 12.29
N GLY A 64 -5.12 -3.13 11.55
CA GLY A 64 -6.33 -2.59 12.17
C GLY A 64 -7.07 -3.64 13.02
N LEU A 65 -7.12 -4.90 12.58
CA LEU A 65 -7.71 -6.00 13.36
C LEU A 65 -7.00 -6.19 14.70
N LEU A 66 -5.66 -6.17 14.71
CA LEU A 66 -4.86 -6.27 15.94
C LEU A 66 -5.09 -5.07 16.87
N ILE A 67 -5.14 -3.86 16.31
CA ILE A 67 -5.44 -2.62 17.06
C ILE A 67 -6.81 -2.69 17.72
N LEU A 68 -7.83 -3.15 17.00
CA LEU A 68 -9.19 -3.27 17.53
C LEU A 68 -9.29 -4.36 18.62
N ARG A 69 -8.64 -5.51 18.43
CA ARG A 69 -8.69 -6.61 19.40
C ARG A 69 -7.90 -6.34 20.67
N TYR A 70 -6.74 -5.70 20.53
CA TYR A 70 -5.75 -5.59 21.60
C TYR A 70 -5.26 -4.16 21.81
N PRO A 71 -6.15 -3.16 21.98
CA PRO A 71 -5.75 -1.75 22.11
C PRO A 71 -4.82 -1.51 23.31
N HIS A 72 -5.00 -2.25 24.39
CA HIS A 72 -4.16 -2.20 25.59
C HIS A 72 -2.69 -2.55 25.34
N LEU A 73 -2.37 -3.44 24.38
CA LEU A 73 -0.98 -3.79 24.05
C LEU A 73 -0.22 -2.59 23.44
N PHE A 74 -0.94 -1.68 22.80
CA PHE A 74 -0.39 -0.49 22.15
C PHE A 74 -0.54 0.78 23.00
N ARG A 75 -1.06 0.66 24.24
CA ARG A 75 -1.25 1.76 25.20
C ARG A 75 -2.08 2.92 24.64
N ILE A 76 -3.15 2.59 23.92
CA ILE A 76 -4.08 3.58 23.35
C ILE A 76 -4.86 4.27 24.50
N LEU A 77 -4.89 5.61 24.52
CA LEU A 77 -5.41 6.39 25.65
C LEU A 77 -6.95 6.39 25.80
N ASP A 78 -7.69 6.06 24.75
CA ASP A 78 -9.16 5.98 24.71
C ASP A 78 -9.53 4.63 24.08
N GLU A 79 -9.18 3.54 24.79
CA GLU A 79 -9.35 2.17 24.32
C GLU A 79 -10.83 1.79 24.20
N ASP A 80 -11.16 1.10 23.11
CA ASP A 80 -12.51 0.65 22.80
C ASP A 80 -12.58 -0.88 22.77
N ASP A 81 -12.95 -1.46 23.90
CA ASP A 81 -12.96 -2.92 24.11
C ASP A 81 -14.08 -3.67 23.39
N PHE A 82 -14.99 -2.95 22.71
CA PHE A 82 -16.12 -3.55 21.99
C PHE A 82 -15.71 -4.66 21.02
N TYR A 83 -14.51 -4.57 20.44
CA TYR A 83 -14.04 -5.45 19.37
C TYR A 83 -13.30 -6.70 19.86
N ARG A 84 -12.95 -6.76 21.15
CA ARG A 84 -12.03 -7.78 21.70
C ARG A 84 -12.48 -9.20 21.41
N ASP A 85 -13.76 -9.48 21.66
CA ASP A 85 -14.34 -10.82 21.62
C ASP A 85 -15.20 -11.08 20.37
N LEU A 86 -15.15 -10.18 19.38
CA LEU A 86 -15.94 -10.35 18.16
C LEU A 86 -15.40 -11.48 17.27
N PRO A 87 -16.31 -12.30 16.67
CA PRO A 87 -15.93 -13.43 15.84
C PRO A 87 -15.58 -12.97 14.42
N PHE A 88 -14.41 -12.36 14.21
CA PHE A 88 -13.98 -11.88 12.88
C PHE A 88 -13.72 -12.98 11.83
N LYS A 89 -14.02 -14.24 12.16
CA LYS A 89 -14.15 -15.34 11.19
C LYS A 89 -15.46 -15.26 10.40
N GLU A 90 -16.49 -14.63 10.98
CA GLU A 90 -17.84 -14.58 10.43
C GLU A 90 -18.12 -13.27 9.68
N PHE A 91 -17.46 -12.18 10.07
CA PHE A 91 -17.54 -10.87 9.42
C PHE A 91 -16.22 -10.13 9.56
N SER A 92 -15.94 -9.19 8.65
CA SER A 92 -14.68 -8.44 8.70
C SER A 92 -14.67 -7.36 9.80
N ALA A 93 -13.48 -6.96 10.24
CA ALA A 93 -13.34 -5.84 11.18
C ALA A 93 -13.86 -4.52 10.59
N ILE A 94 -13.79 -4.34 9.27
CA ILE A 94 -14.38 -3.19 8.58
C ILE A 94 -15.91 -3.23 8.69
N GLU A 95 -16.53 -4.38 8.46
CA GLU A 95 -17.97 -4.56 8.66
C GLU A 95 -18.39 -4.29 10.11
N ALA A 96 -17.58 -4.74 11.06
CA ALA A 96 -17.84 -4.50 12.48
C ALA A 96 -17.86 -3.01 12.83
N ILE A 97 -16.95 -2.21 12.25
CA ILE A 97 -16.96 -0.75 12.41
C ILE A 97 -18.15 -0.13 11.65
N TYR A 98 -18.41 -0.58 10.43
CA TYR A 98 -19.45 -0.08 9.54
C TYR A 98 -20.86 -0.25 10.11
N PHE A 99 -21.17 -1.42 10.69
CA PHE A 99 -22.50 -1.72 11.22
C PHE A 99 -22.68 -1.34 12.70
N ARG A 100 -21.63 -0.85 13.36
CA ARG A 100 -21.73 -0.43 14.76
C ARG A 100 -22.60 0.81 14.90
N ARG A 101 -23.68 0.70 15.67
CA ARG A 101 -24.61 1.80 15.98
C ARG A 101 -24.03 2.73 17.06
N LYS A 102 -23.00 3.51 16.69
CA LYS A 102 -22.35 4.52 17.53
C LYS A 102 -22.03 5.74 16.68
N GLU A 103 -22.42 6.93 17.13
CA GLU A 103 -22.06 8.18 16.45
C GLU A 103 -20.58 8.52 16.64
N GLY A 104 -19.96 9.03 15.58
CA GLY A 104 -18.54 9.33 15.57
C GLY A 104 -17.66 8.08 15.59
N LEU A 105 -16.34 8.31 15.61
CA LEU A 105 -15.34 7.25 15.78
C LEU A 105 -14.71 7.34 17.17
N SER A 106 -14.42 6.20 17.78
CA SER A 106 -13.43 6.15 18.87
C SER A 106 -12.02 6.34 18.31
N VAL A 107 -11.09 6.67 19.21
CA VAL A 107 -9.68 6.78 18.85
C VAL A 107 -9.13 5.46 18.31
N THR A 108 -9.51 4.32 18.92
CA THR A 108 -9.13 2.98 18.45
C THR A 108 -9.62 2.71 17.02
N GLU A 109 -10.89 3.04 16.72
CA GLU A 109 -11.45 2.92 15.37
C GLU A 109 -10.71 3.83 14.38
N GLY A 110 -10.41 5.08 14.76
CA GLY A 110 -9.64 6.00 13.92
C GLY A 110 -8.25 5.46 13.55
N ILE A 111 -7.50 4.94 14.54
CA ILE A 111 -6.18 4.32 14.31
C ILE A 111 -6.32 3.13 13.37
N ALA A 112 -7.27 2.24 13.65
CA ALA A 112 -7.50 1.04 12.84
C ALA A 112 -7.86 1.39 11.39
N LEU A 113 -8.72 2.39 11.16
CA LEU A 113 -9.10 2.82 9.81
C LEU A 113 -7.94 3.44 9.04
N PHE A 114 -7.09 4.26 9.67
CA PHE A 114 -5.86 4.73 9.02
C PHE A 114 -4.97 3.56 8.63
N SER A 115 -4.75 2.59 9.52
CA SER A 115 -3.96 1.40 9.24
C SER A 115 -4.58 0.50 8.17
N MET A 116 -5.90 0.32 8.15
CA MET A 116 -6.59 -0.52 7.17
C MET A 116 -6.57 0.10 5.78
N TYR A 117 -6.82 1.41 5.70
CA TYR A 117 -6.93 2.12 4.43
C TYR A 117 -5.62 2.79 3.99
N HIS A 118 -4.45 2.60 4.60
CA HIS A 118 -3.21 3.21 4.09
C HIS A 118 -2.76 2.61 2.74
N LYS A 119 -3.20 1.38 2.41
CA LYS A 119 -2.79 0.72 1.17
C LYS A 119 -3.43 1.31 -0.08
N SER A 120 -2.67 1.41 -1.17
CA SER A 120 -3.14 1.96 -2.46
C SER A 120 -4.24 1.16 -3.17
N ASN A 121 -4.49 -0.09 -2.77
CA ASN A 121 -5.56 -0.95 -3.30
C ASN A 121 -6.79 -1.03 -2.37
N THR A 122 -6.91 -0.12 -1.41
CA THR A 122 -8.10 0.03 -0.56
C THR A 122 -8.80 1.34 -0.94
N PRO A 123 -10.13 1.36 -1.16
CA PRO A 123 -10.79 2.55 -1.69
C PRO A 123 -11.09 3.58 -0.59
N MET A 124 -10.52 4.78 -0.68
CA MET A 124 -10.90 5.88 0.22
C MET A 124 -12.30 6.40 -0.10
N ASP A 125 -12.59 6.57 -1.39
CA ASP A 125 -13.84 7.09 -1.94
C ASP A 125 -14.16 6.39 -3.28
N ASP A 126 -15.26 6.79 -3.91
CA ASP A 126 -15.71 6.19 -5.17
C ASP A 126 -14.75 6.49 -6.34
N ILE A 127 -14.04 7.62 -6.31
CA ILE A 127 -13.04 7.97 -7.33
C ILE A 127 -11.87 6.98 -7.24
N ASP A 128 -11.37 6.74 -6.02
CA ASP A 128 -10.34 5.74 -5.75
C ASP A 128 -10.78 4.34 -6.18
N TYR A 129 -12.01 3.94 -5.83
CA TYR A 129 -12.57 2.65 -6.24
C TYR A 129 -12.54 2.50 -7.76
N MET A 130 -13.03 3.48 -8.51
CA MET A 130 -13.02 3.43 -9.99
C MET A 130 -11.60 3.38 -10.56
N ASN A 131 -10.64 4.08 -9.95
CA ASN A 131 -9.24 4.04 -10.37
C ASN A 131 -8.59 2.68 -10.10
N ILE A 132 -8.89 2.04 -8.97
CA ILE A 132 -8.41 0.69 -8.63
C ILE A 132 -8.95 -0.33 -9.63
N GLN A 133 -10.25 -0.25 -9.97
CA GLN A 133 -10.89 -1.13 -10.96
C GLN A 133 -10.27 -0.95 -12.35
N ARG A 134 -10.07 0.30 -12.83
CA ARG A 134 -9.41 0.58 -14.12
C ARG A 134 -7.99 0.01 -14.22
N LYS A 135 -7.29 -0.07 -13.08
CA LYS A 135 -5.93 -0.63 -12.99
C LYS A 135 -5.92 -2.14 -12.79
N ASN A 136 -7.08 -2.81 -12.81
CA ASN A 136 -7.24 -4.24 -12.54
C ASN A 136 -6.59 -4.68 -11.21
N LYS A 137 -6.56 -3.79 -10.22
CA LYS A 137 -6.03 -4.11 -8.89
C LYS A 137 -7.10 -4.78 -8.04
N LEU A 138 -6.71 -5.82 -7.30
CA LEU A 138 -7.61 -6.52 -6.38
C LEU A 138 -7.79 -5.70 -5.10
N ILE A 139 -9.05 -5.46 -4.72
CA ILE A 139 -9.42 -4.95 -3.39
C ILE A 139 -9.57 -6.16 -2.46
N PRO A 140 -9.04 -6.16 -1.23
CA PRO A 140 -9.22 -7.30 -0.32
C PRO A 140 -10.70 -7.58 0.00
N ARG A 141 -11.06 -8.85 0.23
CA ARG A 141 -12.47 -9.27 0.46
C ARG A 141 -13.07 -8.61 1.69
N GLU A 142 -12.25 -8.28 2.67
CA GLU A 142 -12.58 -7.67 3.95
C GLU A 142 -13.21 -6.27 3.80
N PHE A 143 -13.03 -5.63 2.64
CA PHE A 143 -13.63 -4.35 2.29
C PHE A 143 -14.97 -4.50 1.57
N TYR A 144 -15.56 -5.70 1.55
CA TYR A 144 -16.88 -5.97 1.00
C TYR A 144 -17.80 -6.57 2.06
N ILE A 145 -19.06 -6.16 2.07
CA ILE A 145 -20.10 -6.74 2.91
C ILE A 145 -20.23 -8.25 2.58
N GLY A 146 -20.10 -9.09 3.61
CA GLY A 146 -20.09 -10.56 3.51
C GLY A 146 -18.98 -11.13 2.64
N GLY A 147 -17.93 -10.36 2.33
CA GLY A 147 -16.90 -10.74 1.37
C GLY A 147 -17.37 -10.79 -0.09
N ILE A 148 -18.58 -10.32 -0.40
CA ILE A 148 -19.19 -10.42 -1.73
C ILE A 148 -18.71 -9.27 -2.60
N ARG A 149 -17.89 -9.59 -3.62
CA ARG A 149 -17.28 -8.63 -4.55
C ARG A 149 -18.29 -8.01 -5.52
N SER A 150 -19.02 -7.00 -5.06
CA SER A 150 -19.91 -6.19 -5.90
C SER A 150 -19.77 -4.70 -5.60
N ILE A 151 -20.14 -3.87 -6.57
CA ILE A 151 -20.13 -2.41 -6.40
C ILE A 151 -21.07 -1.94 -5.27
N SER A 152 -22.17 -2.64 -5.02
CA SER A 152 -23.09 -2.30 -3.91
C SER A 152 -22.49 -2.62 -2.54
N ASN A 153 -21.58 -3.59 -2.49
CA ASN A 153 -21.08 -4.18 -1.25
C ASN A 153 -19.72 -3.64 -0.83
N VAL A 154 -19.00 -2.92 -1.70
CA VAL A 154 -17.73 -2.29 -1.31
C VAL A 154 -17.96 -1.25 -0.21
N ILE A 155 -17.11 -1.28 0.80
CA ILE A 155 -17.07 -0.34 1.91
C ILE A 155 -15.88 0.60 1.67
N THR A 156 -16.13 1.69 0.96
CA THR A 156 -15.17 2.79 0.89
C THR A 156 -15.07 3.46 2.25
N LEU A 157 -13.91 4.05 2.58
CA LEU A 157 -13.77 4.76 3.85
C LEU A 157 -14.80 5.89 3.96
N GLN A 158 -15.04 6.63 2.88
CA GLN A 158 -16.06 7.67 2.83
C GLN A 158 -17.45 7.13 3.19
N LYS A 159 -17.86 5.98 2.63
CA LYS A 159 -19.14 5.34 2.94
C LYS A 159 -19.24 4.99 4.42
N LEU A 160 -18.16 4.42 4.98
CA LEU A 160 -18.09 4.08 6.40
C LEU A 160 -18.21 5.31 7.30
N LEU A 161 -17.46 6.38 7.01
CA LEU A 161 -17.51 7.60 7.83
C LEU A 161 -18.90 8.26 7.80
N LYS A 162 -19.61 8.19 6.67
CA LYS A 162 -21.00 8.64 6.55
C LYS A 162 -21.95 7.86 7.44
N GLU A 163 -21.84 6.52 7.49
CA GLU A 163 -22.70 5.71 8.39
C GLU A 163 -22.42 5.96 9.87
N ARG A 164 -21.25 6.51 10.19
CA ARG A 164 -20.91 6.94 11.55
C ARG A 164 -21.40 8.35 11.88
N ASN A 165 -22.25 8.94 11.03
CA ASN A 165 -22.84 10.27 11.17
C ASN A 165 -21.80 11.39 11.32
N LEU A 166 -20.60 11.25 10.72
CA LEU A 166 -19.66 12.36 10.63
C LEU A 166 -20.17 13.40 9.61
N SER A 167 -19.93 14.67 9.89
CA SER A 167 -20.18 15.75 8.95
C SER A 167 -19.28 15.64 7.71
N ASP A 168 -19.71 16.24 6.58
CA ASP A 168 -18.90 16.26 5.35
C ASP A 168 -17.51 16.88 5.58
N GLU A 169 -17.43 17.89 6.46
CA GLU A 169 -16.16 18.54 6.84
C GLU A 169 -15.22 17.56 7.57
N GLU A 170 -15.72 16.80 8.55
CA GLU A 170 -14.94 15.79 9.28
C GLU A 170 -14.51 14.64 8.36
N ILE A 171 -15.40 14.20 7.47
CA ILE A 171 -15.10 13.17 6.46
C ILE A 171 -13.95 13.66 5.57
N ASP A 172 -14.05 14.86 5.01
CA ASP A 172 -13.01 15.39 4.12
C ASP A 172 -11.67 15.56 4.85
N LYS A 173 -11.67 15.96 6.12
CA LYS A 173 -10.45 16.01 6.94
C LYS A 173 -9.80 14.64 7.08
N PHE A 174 -10.57 13.62 7.44
CA PHE A 174 -10.06 12.26 7.60
C PHE A 174 -9.46 11.75 6.28
N LEU A 175 -10.19 11.88 5.17
CA LEU A 175 -9.75 11.42 3.86
C LEU A 175 -8.50 12.17 3.37
N ASN A 176 -8.41 13.49 3.62
CA ASN A 176 -7.24 14.29 3.28
C ASN A 176 -6.01 13.86 4.08
N LEU A 177 -6.15 13.63 5.39
CA LEU A 177 -5.06 13.13 6.22
C LEU A 177 -4.61 11.72 5.82
N LEU A 178 -5.56 10.85 5.46
CA LEU A 178 -5.21 9.52 4.97
C LEU A 178 -4.44 9.62 3.65
N ALA A 179 -4.88 10.47 2.72
CA ALA A 179 -4.17 10.69 1.46
C ALA A 179 -2.73 11.21 1.69
N LEU A 180 -2.54 12.11 2.65
CA LEU A 180 -1.22 12.57 3.06
C LEU A 180 -0.39 11.44 3.66
N PHE A 181 -1.00 10.62 4.53
CA PHE A 181 -0.34 9.46 5.13
C PHE A 181 0.12 8.45 4.08
N ARG A 182 -0.76 8.06 3.14
CA ARG A 182 -0.41 7.18 2.01
C ARG A 182 0.77 7.73 1.21
N PHE A 183 0.73 9.03 0.91
CA PHE A 183 1.79 9.69 0.15
C PHE A 183 3.13 9.62 0.88
N ILE A 184 3.14 9.84 2.20
CA ILE A 184 4.36 9.87 3.00
C ILE A 184 4.95 8.48 3.19
N ASP A 185 4.10 7.49 3.48
CA ASP A 185 4.50 6.09 3.53
C ASP A 185 5.14 5.64 2.19
N ALA A 186 4.55 6.06 1.07
CA ALA A 186 5.04 5.67 -0.24
C ALA A 186 6.36 6.35 -0.66
N ILE A 187 6.70 7.53 -0.10
CA ILE A 187 7.98 8.21 -0.39
C ILE A 187 9.11 7.87 0.57
N ASP A 188 8.85 7.09 1.63
CA ASP A 188 9.88 6.63 2.53
C ASP A 188 10.70 5.47 1.90
N ILE A 189 11.70 5.84 1.09
CA ILE A 189 12.59 4.92 0.37
C ILE A 189 13.99 4.78 0.99
N GLY A 190 14.22 5.32 2.19
CA GLY A 190 15.54 5.55 2.80
C GLY A 190 16.33 4.29 3.27
N GLU A 191 17.53 4.53 3.84
CA GLU A 191 18.56 3.55 4.23
C GLU A 191 18.08 2.33 5.03
N LEU A 192 16.96 2.43 5.75
CA LEU A 192 16.42 1.36 6.60
C LEU A 192 15.78 0.20 5.80
N ARG A 193 15.69 0.31 4.47
CA ARG A 193 15.13 -0.76 3.64
C ARG A 193 16.16 -1.74 3.10
N VAL A 194 17.41 -1.36 2.77
CA VAL A 194 18.50 -2.30 2.38
C VAL A 194 19.85 -1.55 2.42
N GLY A 195 20.20 -0.92 3.55
CA GLY A 195 21.41 -0.09 3.65
C GLY A 195 22.67 -0.86 4.06
N ASP A 196 22.51 -2.04 4.68
CA ASP A 196 23.60 -2.86 5.19
C ASP A 196 23.84 -4.10 4.30
N GLU A 197 25.09 -4.42 3.98
CA GLU A 197 25.44 -5.58 3.14
C GLU A 197 24.96 -6.92 3.74
N THR A 198 24.97 -7.04 5.07
CA THR A 198 24.42 -8.20 5.80
C THR A 198 22.91 -8.29 5.63
N GLU A 199 22.22 -7.15 5.73
CA GLU A 199 20.78 -7.07 5.50
C GLU A 199 20.43 -7.42 4.05
N LYS A 200 21.23 -6.96 3.08
CA LYS A 200 21.08 -7.29 1.66
C LYS A 200 21.23 -8.79 1.41
N MET A 201 22.25 -9.43 1.98
CA MET A 201 22.45 -10.87 1.85
C MET A 201 21.30 -11.66 2.49
N LEU A 202 20.89 -11.29 3.71
CA LEU A 202 19.76 -11.90 4.40
C LEU A 202 18.47 -11.75 3.59
N LYS A 203 18.18 -10.54 3.10
CA LYS A 203 16.99 -10.27 2.26
C LYS A 203 17.03 -11.06 0.97
N THR A 204 18.18 -11.15 0.32
CA THR A 204 18.33 -11.96 -0.91
C THR A 204 18.03 -13.43 -0.63
N SER A 205 18.53 -13.98 0.49
CA SER A 205 18.23 -15.36 0.87
C SER A 205 16.75 -15.58 1.18
N VAL A 206 16.10 -14.62 1.86
CA VAL A 206 14.66 -14.69 2.15
C VAL A 206 13.85 -14.62 0.86
N ILE A 207 14.19 -13.69 -0.05
CA ILE A 207 13.54 -13.54 -1.36
C ILE A 207 13.63 -14.83 -2.17
N GLU A 208 14.79 -15.47 -2.23
CA GLU A 208 14.96 -16.72 -2.98
C GLU A 208 14.15 -17.87 -2.38
N ASN A 209 14.06 -17.95 -1.04
CA ASN A 209 13.22 -18.92 -0.36
C ASN A 209 11.72 -18.68 -0.61
N ASP A 210 11.27 -17.44 -0.48
CA ASP A 210 9.89 -17.04 -0.74
C ASP A 210 9.50 -17.31 -2.20
N LYS A 211 10.39 -16.98 -3.14
CA LYS A 211 10.21 -17.24 -4.57
C LYS A 211 10.02 -18.73 -4.85
N ARG A 212 10.89 -19.59 -4.30
CA ARG A 212 10.78 -21.05 -4.43
C ARG A 212 9.49 -21.57 -3.83
N TYR A 213 9.14 -21.11 -2.63
CA TYR A 213 7.90 -21.49 -1.95
C TYR A 213 6.68 -21.09 -2.77
N MET A 214 6.65 -19.87 -3.30
CA MET A 214 5.56 -19.36 -4.14
C MET A 214 5.42 -20.12 -5.46
N TYR A 215 6.51 -20.45 -6.16
CA TYR A 215 6.41 -21.26 -7.37
C TYR A 215 5.89 -22.68 -7.09
N ALA A 216 6.36 -23.32 -6.02
CA ALA A 216 5.84 -24.61 -5.62
C ALA A 216 4.34 -24.54 -5.28
N LYS A 217 3.90 -23.44 -4.65
CA LYS A 217 2.48 -23.21 -4.33
C LYS A 217 1.66 -22.96 -5.58
N MET A 218 2.14 -22.10 -6.48
CA MET A 218 1.54 -21.81 -7.79
C MET A 218 1.30 -23.10 -8.59
N GLU A 219 2.29 -24.00 -8.63
CA GLU A 219 2.18 -25.29 -9.30
C GLU A 219 1.09 -26.19 -8.68
N ARG A 220 1.02 -26.25 -7.36
CA ARG A 220 0.02 -27.05 -6.64
C ARG A 220 -1.39 -26.54 -6.90
N GLU A 221 -1.60 -25.23 -6.82
CA GLU A 221 -2.91 -24.60 -7.05
C GLU A 221 -3.41 -24.88 -8.48
N ILE A 222 -2.57 -24.71 -9.51
CA ILE A 222 -2.99 -25.04 -10.88
C ILE A 222 -3.24 -26.53 -11.05
N LYS A 223 -2.44 -27.41 -10.44
CA LYS A 223 -2.71 -28.86 -10.49
C LYS A 223 -4.06 -29.22 -9.87
N MET A 224 -4.50 -28.49 -8.84
CA MET A 224 -5.82 -28.68 -8.22
C MET A 224 -6.93 -28.10 -9.09
N LEU A 225 -6.77 -26.89 -9.63
CA LEU A 225 -7.74 -26.25 -10.54
C LEU A 225 -7.92 -27.04 -11.84
N CYS A 226 -6.87 -27.70 -12.31
CA CYS A 226 -6.89 -28.51 -13.53
C CYS A 226 -7.22 -29.99 -13.28
N LYS A 227 -7.65 -30.39 -12.07
CA LYS A 227 -7.81 -31.81 -11.72
C LYS A 227 -8.90 -32.52 -12.54
N ASP A 228 -9.95 -31.78 -12.92
CA ASP A 228 -11.13 -32.30 -13.62
C ASP A 228 -11.00 -32.19 -15.14
N TYR A 229 -9.90 -31.64 -15.65
CA TYR A 229 -9.59 -31.60 -17.08
C TYR A 229 -8.88 -32.89 -17.50
N GLU A 230 -9.27 -33.42 -18.66
CA GLU A 230 -8.77 -34.70 -19.18
C GLU A 230 -8.03 -34.55 -20.51
N GLY A 231 -7.32 -35.60 -20.92
CA GLY A 231 -6.63 -35.66 -22.21
C GLY A 231 -5.57 -34.57 -22.39
N LEU A 232 -5.57 -33.94 -23.57
CA LEU A 232 -4.59 -32.91 -23.95
C LEU A 232 -4.85 -31.55 -23.29
N GLU A 233 -6.04 -31.31 -22.73
CA GLU A 233 -6.38 -30.01 -22.13
C GLU A 233 -5.59 -29.75 -20.86
N ARG A 234 -5.48 -30.75 -19.98
CA ARG A 234 -4.75 -30.65 -18.72
C ARG A 234 -3.27 -30.26 -18.88
N PRO A 235 -2.46 -30.93 -19.71
CA PRO A 235 -1.06 -30.52 -19.91
C PRO A 235 -0.93 -29.15 -20.59
N LEU A 236 -1.84 -28.77 -21.49
CA LEU A 236 -1.84 -27.44 -22.10
C LEU A 236 -2.14 -26.34 -21.08
N LEU A 237 -3.09 -26.56 -20.17
CA LEU A 237 -3.41 -25.64 -19.08
C LEU A 237 -2.27 -25.53 -18.06
N LEU A 238 -1.65 -26.65 -17.70
CA LEU A 238 -0.48 -26.64 -16.82
C LEU A 238 0.68 -25.84 -17.45
N LYS A 239 0.93 -26.02 -18.74
CA LYS A 239 1.94 -25.22 -19.44
C LYS A 239 1.59 -23.73 -19.42
N SER A 240 0.38 -23.36 -19.84
CA SER A 240 -0.01 -21.96 -19.99
C SER A 240 -0.16 -21.21 -18.66
N LEU A 241 -0.63 -21.89 -17.61
CA LEU A 241 -0.90 -21.30 -16.30
C LEU A 241 0.20 -21.56 -15.27
N TYR A 242 1.24 -22.35 -15.57
CA TYR A 242 2.37 -22.49 -14.66
C TYR A 242 3.70 -22.20 -15.33
N GLU A 243 4.07 -22.95 -16.37
CA GLU A 243 5.39 -22.81 -17.02
C GLU A 243 5.54 -21.43 -17.67
N ASP A 244 4.59 -21.06 -18.54
CA ASP A 244 4.61 -19.77 -19.23
C ASP A 244 4.50 -18.59 -18.24
N VAL A 245 3.69 -18.74 -17.19
CA VAL A 245 3.54 -17.73 -16.12
C VAL A 245 4.85 -17.55 -15.36
N LYS A 246 5.49 -18.64 -14.96
CA LYS A 246 6.78 -18.60 -14.25
C LYS A 246 7.87 -17.96 -15.11
N GLU A 247 7.93 -18.30 -16.41
CA GLU A 247 8.87 -17.66 -17.34
C GLU A 247 8.63 -16.16 -17.45
N LYS A 248 7.37 -15.73 -17.57
CA LYS A 248 7.02 -14.30 -17.61
C LYS A 248 7.45 -13.58 -16.33
N ILE A 249 7.22 -14.19 -15.16
CA ILE A 249 7.64 -13.63 -13.86
C ILE A 249 9.16 -13.43 -13.83
N GLU A 250 9.94 -14.46 -14.18
CA GLU A 250 11.41 -14.39 -14.17
C GLU A 250 11.96 -13.36 -15.17
N ARG A 251 11.24 -13.10 -16.26
CA ARG A 251 11.58 -12.03 -17.23
C ARG A 251 11.10 -10.64 -16.82
N GLY A 252 10.33 -10.51 -15.73
CA GLY A 252 9.70 -9.27 -15.31
C GLY A 252 8.59 -8.78 -16.24
N GLU A 253 8.02 -9.68 -17.05
CA GLU A 253 6.95 -9.38 -17.99
C GLU A 253 5.60 -9.24 -17.27
N GLN A 254 4.64 -8.57 -17.93
CA GLN A 254 3.27 -8.55 -17.45
C GLN A 254 2.66 -9.95 -17.55
N VAL A 255 2.15 -10.46 -16.42
CA VAL A 255 1.45 -11.74 -16.38
C VAL A 255 -0.04 -11.50 -16.63
N GLU A 256 -0.53 -11.98 -17.77
CA GLU A 256 -1.95 -12.08 -18.09
C GLU A 256 -2.38 -13.54 -17.93
N LEU A 257 -3.42 -13.74 -17.11
CA LEU A 257 -3.93 -15.07 -16.78
C LEU A 257 -5.21 -15.32 -17.57
N HIS A 258 -5.19 -16.35 -18.42
CA HIS A 258 -6.32 -16.77 -19.23
C HIS A 258 -6.82 -18.12 -18.74
N PHE A 259 -7.96 -18.12 -18.08
CA PHE A 259 -8.62 -19.34 -17.60
C PHE A 259 -9.68 -19.79 -18.61
N PRO A 260 -10.01 -21.10 -18.65
CA PRO A 260 -11.15 -21.61 -19.42
C PRO A 260 -12.47 -20.93 -19.02
N GLU A 261 -13.41 -20.89 -19.97
CA GLU A 261 -14.76 -20.40 -19.70
C GLU A 261 -15.43 -21.23 -18.60
N GLY A 262 -16.17 -20.56 -17.71
CA GLY A 262 -16.91 -21.20 -16.63
C GLY A 262 -16.16 -21.28 -15.28
N VAL A 263 -14.86 -21.00 -15.25
CA VAL A 263 -14.12 -20.92 -13.98
C VAL A 263 -14.49 -19.62 -13.24
N SER A 264 -14.99 -19.74 -12.02
CA SER A 264 -15.40 -18.60 -11.21
C SER A 264 -14.19 -17.81 -10.68
N LEU A 265 -14.39 -16.51 -10.42
CA LEU A 265 -13.35 -15.66 -9.81
C LEU A 265 -12.90 -16.19 -8.45
N GLU A 266 -13.81 -16.80 -7.69
CA GLU A 266 -13.53 -17.35 -6.36
C GLU A 266 -12.56 -18.53 -6.43
N GLU A 267 -12.70 -19.40 -7.44
CA GLU A 267 -11.81 -20.55 -7.63
C GLU A 267 -10.37 -20.11 -7.96
N ILE A 268 -10.20 -19.01 -8.69
CA ILE A 268 -8.88 -18.56 -9.16
C ILE A 268 -8.26 -17.44 -8.32
N GLU A 269 -8.97 -16.91 -7.31
CA GLU A 269 -8.51 -15.75 -6.54
C GLU A 269 -7.22 -16.03 -5.79
N ASN A 270 -7.15 -17.16 -5.08
CA ASN A 270 -5.95 -17.55 -4.35
C ASN A 270 -4.76 -17.69 -5.31
N TYR A 271 -4.97 -18.31 -6.47
CA TYR A 271 -3.94 -18.43 -7.49
C TYR A 271 -3.50 -17.04 -8.02
N LYS A 272 -4.44 -16.13 -8.30
CA LYS A 272 -4.12 -14.74 -8.71
C LYS A 272 -3.25 -14.04 -7.66
N MET A 273 -3.58 -14.16 -6.38
CA MET A 273 -2.79 -13.57 -5.28
C MET A 273 -1.39 -14.19 -5.18
N ILE A 274 -1.27 -15.51 -5.36
CA ILE A 274 0.03 -16.20 -5.38
C ILE A 274 0.89 -15.71 -6.55
N THR A 275 0.32 -15.63 -7.75
CA THR A 275 1.02 -15.13 -8.94
C THR A 275 1.42 -13.66 -8.79
N ASP A 276 0.56 -12.85 -8.17
CA ASP A 276 0.83 -11.44 -7.84
C ASP A 276 2.06 -11.31 -6.92
N TYR A 277 2.03 -12.06 -5.81
CA TYR A 277 3.11 -12.06 -4.84
C TYR A 277 4.41 -12.67 -5.39
N ALA A 278 4.33 -13.74 -6.18
CA ALA A 278 5.48 -14.32 -6.86
C ALA A 278 6.15 -13.31 -7.82
N SER A 279 5.33 -12.56 -8.58
CA SER A 279 5.81 -11.49 -9.45
C SER A 279 6.51 -10.37 -8.66
N TYR A 280 5.95 -10.02 -7.50
CA TYR A 280 6.53 -9.00 -6.62
C TYR A 280 7.87 -9.44 -6.04
N VAL A 281 7.93 -10.64 -5.44
CA VAL A 281 9.15 -11.17 -4.80
C VAL A 281 10.27 -11.36 -5.81
N ALA A 282 9.97 -11.87 -7.02
CA ALA A 282 10.98 -12.10 -8.05
C ALA A 282 11.73 -10.84 -8.49
N LEU A 283 11.11 -9.67 -8.39
CA LEU A 283 11.68 -8.39 -8.84
C LEU A 283 12.29 -7.55 -7.70
N GLN A 284 12.09 -7.92 -6.44
CA GLN A 284 12.55 -7.12 -5.29
C GLN A 284 14.05 -6.82 -5.31
N THR A 285 14.88 -7.78 -5.73
CA THR A 285 16.35 -7.59 -5.76
C THR A 285 16.77 -6.49 -6.75
N THR A 286 15.97 -6.24 -7.79
CA THR A 286 16.24 -5.17 -8.76
C THR A 286 16.02 -3.77 -8.19
N HIS A 287 15.28 -3.66 -7.07
CA HIS A 287 15.03 -2.38 -6.39
C HIS A 287 16.16 -2.02 -5.43
N PHE A 288 17.08 -2.93 -5.10
CA PHE A 288 18.19 -2.64 -4.20
C PHE A 288 19.05 -1.48 -4.71
N SER A 289 19.34 -1.46 -6.02
CA SER A 289 20.07 -0.36 -6.66
C SER A 289 19.36 0.98 -6.50
N LEU A 290 18.02 1.01 -6.56
CA LEU A 290 17.22 2.22 -6.35
C LEU A 290 17.36 2.74 -4.92
N HIS A 291 17.19 1.84 -3.93
CA HIS A 291 17.26 2.19 -2.51
C HIS A 291 18.67 2.61 -2.09
N GLU A 292 19.70 1.86 -2.49
CA GLU A 292 21.12 2.14 -2.20
C GLU A 292 21.60 3.45 -2.83
N SER A 293 20.90 3.96 -3.85
CA SER A 293 21.25 5.22 -4.50
C SER A 293 20.87 6.45 -3.68
N ILE A 294 20.01 6.31 -2.65
CA ILE A 294 19.56 7.43 -1.83
C ILE A 294 20.19 7.35 -0.44
N LYS A 295 21.06 8.31 -0.13
CA LYS A 295 21.72 8.47 1.17
C LYS A 295 20.86 9.24 2.17
N ARG A 296 20.12 10.24 1.69
CA ARG A 296 19.31 11.11 2.53
C ARG A 296 18.13 11.64 1.74
N ILE A 297 17.01 11.84 2.45
CA ILE A 297 15.83 12.53 1.94
C ILE A 297 15.55 13.69 2.87
N ASP A 298 15.56 14.92 2.33
CA ASP A 298 15.13 16.11 3.06
C ASP A 298 13.80 16.60 2.49
N LEU A 299 12.86 16.92 3.37
CA LEU A 299 11.59 17.55 2.98
C LEU A 299 11.59 19.02 3.41
N LYS A 300 11.23 19.91 2.49
CA LYS A 300 11.12 21.35 2.74
C LYS A 300 9.78 21.85 2.25
N ILE A 301 9.09 22.65 3.05
CA ILE A 301 7.85 23.30 2.64
C ILE A 301 8.16 24.76 2.36
N ARG A 302 7.79 25.23 1.17
CA ARG A 302 7.97 26.62 0.74
C ARG A 302 6.66 27.19 0.23
N GLY A 303 6.01 28.03 1.03
CA GLY A 303 4.64 28.45 0.73
C GLY A 303 3.76 27.21 0.53
N ASN A 304 2.95 27.19 -0.54
CA ASN A 304 2.08 26.06 -0.91
C ASN A 304 2.80 24.90 -1.61
N SER A 305 4.13 24.84 -1.61
CA SER A 305 4.87 23.80 -2.34
C SER A 305 5.66 22.90 -1.39
N LEU A 306 5.69 21.61 -1.72
CA LEU A 306 6.58 20.63 -1.08
C LEU A 306 7.80 20.40 -1.98
N GLU A 307 8.99 20.58 -1.43
CA GLU A 307 10.27 20.22 -2.06
C GLU A 307 10.81 18.96 -1.38
N ILE A 308 11.08 17.93 -2.17
CA ILE A 308 11.71 16.66 -1.78
C ILE A 308 13.12 16.67 -2.37
N GLU A 309 14.14 16.74 -1.52
CA GLU A 309 15.53 16.65 -1.92
C GLU A 309 16.06 15.25 -1.64
N LEU A 310 16.44 14.55 -2.71
CA LEU A 310 17.05 13.23 -2.68
C LEU A 310 18.57 13.42 -2.83
N PHE A 311 19.35 12.92 -1.88
CA PHE A 311 20.81 12.98 -1.91
C PHE A 311 21.39 11.63 -2.30
N THR A 312 22.38 11.65 -3.19
CA THR A 312 23.07 10.46 -3.69
C THR A 312 24.58 10.68 -3.68
N ASP A 313 25.33 9.59 -3.50
CA ASP A 313 26.78 9.50 -3.71
C ASP A 313 27.13 8.89 -5.07
N LYS A 314 26.14 8.69 -5.95
CA LYS A 314 26.32 8.16 -7.29
C LYS A 314 26.22 9.28 -8.32
N THR A 315 27.14 9.28 -9.28
CA THR A 315 27.08 10.19 -10.43
C THR A 315 25.85 9.90 -11.29
N LYS A 316 25.40 10.89 -12.06
CA LYS A 316 24.29 10.72 -13.00
C LYS A 316 24.52 9.56 -13.97
N GLU A 317 25.71 9.45 -14.55
CA GLU A 317 26.07 8.36 -15.46
C GLU A 317 25.92 6.98 -14.80
N LYS A 318 26.33 6.83 -13.54
CA LYS A 318 26.15 5.57 -12.80
C LYS A 318 24.67 5.24 -12.62
N LEU A 319 23.83 6.23 -12.28
CA LEU A 319 22.39 6.05 -12.11
C LEU A 319 21.66 5.74 -13.42
N GLU A 320 22.16 6.22 -14.55
CA GLU A 320 21.61 5.93 -15.88
C GLU A 320 21.96 4.52 -16.36
N ASN A 321 23.04 3.93 -15.84
CA ASN A 321 23.51 2.58 -16.16
C ASN A 321 22.94 1.49 -15.23
N GLU A 322 22.46 1.83 -14.03
CA GLU A 322 21.81 0.89 -13.11
C GLU A 322 20.33 0.72 -13.45
N GLU A 323 19.86 -0.52 -13.51
CA GLU A 323 18.51 -0.86 -13.96
C GLU A 323 17.60 -1.28 -12.80
N VAL A 324 16.31 -0.95 -12.94
CA VAL A 324 15.23 -1.31 -12.02
C VAL A 324 14.10 -1.92 -12.85
N LEU A 325 13.61 -3.09 -12.43
CA LEU A 325 12.45 -3.73 -13.04
C LEU A 325 11.22 -3.51 -12.15
N GLU A 326 10.18 -2.95 -12.74
CA GLU A 326 8.88 -2.78 -12.11
C GLU A 326 7.88 -3.70 -12.81
N ARG A 327 7.05 -4.36 -12.03
CA ARG A 327 6.09 -5.34 -12.56
C ARG A 327 5.18 -4.71 -13.62
N GLY A 328 5.14 -5.33 -14.80
CA GLY A 328 4.31 -4.87 -15.91
C GLY A 328 4.71 -3.51 -16.48
N ARG A 329 5.90 -3.01 -16.16
CA ARG A 329 6.47 -1.80 -16.76
C ARG A 329 7.67 -2.16 -17.61
N LYS A 330 8.01 -1.26 -18.54
CA LYS A 330 9.28 -1.35 -19.26
C LYS A 330 10.42 -1.19 -18.27
N LYS A 331 11.53 -1.89 -18.54
CA LYS A 331 12.80 -1.71 -17.86
C LYS A 331 13.19 -0.24 -17.83
N GLN A 332 13.54 0.27 -16.66
CA GLN A 332 13.93 1.66 -16.43
C GLN A 332 15.29 1.71 -15.73
N ASN A 333 15.99 2.83 -15.86
CA ASN A 333 17.19 3.08 -15.06
C ASN A 333 16.84 3.81 -13.75
N VAL A 334 17.76 3.78 -12.79
CA VAL A 334 17.58 4.40 -11.48
C VAL A 334 17.33 5.90 -11.60
N TYR A 335 18.07 6.60 -12.47
CA TYR A 335 17.91 8.04 -12.68
C TYR A 335 16.46 8.42 -13.07
N GLU A 336 15.90 7.74 -14.08
CA GLU A 336 14.53 7.96 -14.53
C GLU A 336 13.50 7.68 -13.41
N ARG A 337 13.77 6.67 -12.58
CA ARG A 337 12.87 6.31 -11.48
C ARG A 337 12.90 7.34 -10.34
N LEU A 338 14.03 8.02 -10.12
CA LEU A 338 14.16 9.04 -9.07
C LEU A 338 13.61 10.40 -9.50
N VAL A 339 13.96 10.88 -10.69
CA VAL A 339 13.66 12.26 -11.14
C VAL A 339 13.27 12.38 -12.63
N GLY A 340 13.08 11.26 -13.32
CA GLY A 340 12.66 11.25 -14.72
C GLY A 340 11.16 11.42 -14.93
N LYS A 341 10.69 11.14 -16.15
CA LYS A 341 9.27 11.30 -16.53
C LYS A 341 8.34 10.36 -15.77
N ASP A 342 8.86 9.19 -15.43
CA ASP A 342 8.16 8.11 -14.75
C ASP A 342 8.63 7.95 -13.29
N CYS A 343 9.03 9.07 -12.66
CA CYS A 343 9.55 9.01 -11.30
C CYS A 343 8.55 8.41 -10.32
N TYR A 344 9.06 7.73 -9.29
CA TYR A 344 8.24 7.00 -8.32
C TYR A 344 7.32 7.94 -7.54
N VAL A 345 7.84 9.05 -7.03
CA VAL A 345 7.04 10.07 -6.33
C VAL A 345 5.86 10.51 -7.18
N LYS A 346 6.06 10.74 -8.49
CA LYS A 346 4.98 11.14 -9.39
C LYS A 346 3.90 10.07 -9.50
N SER A 347 4.27 8.80 -9.61
CA SER A 347 3.30 7.70 -9.63
C SER A 347 2.43 7.68 -8.37
N GLU A 348 3.02 7.96 -7.20
CA GLU A 348 2.31 8.01 -5.91
C GLU A 348 1.41 9.25 -5.82
N VAL A 349 1.91 10.42 -6.23
CA VAL A 349 1.14 11.67 -6.27
C VAL A 349 -0.08 11.54 -7.18
N GLU A 350 0.06 10.95 -8.37
CA GLU A 350 -1.05 10.74 -9.30
C GLU A 350 -2.17 9.87 -8.69
N GLY A 351 -1.83 8.94 -7.79
CA GLY A 351 -2.79 8.09 -7.10
C GLY A 351 -3.71 8.83 -6.14
N VAL A 352 -3.26 9.95 -5.56
CA VAL A 352 -3.98 10.69 -4.52
C VAL A 352 -4.09 12.20 -4.80
N LYS A 353 -3.85 12.62 -6.07
CA LYS A 353 -3.76 14.02 -6.49
C LYS A 353 -4.98 14.86 -6.11
N HIS A 354 -6.20 14.29 -6.23
CA HIS A 354 -7.45 15.01 -5.95
C HIS A 354 -7.59 15.45 -4.50
N ARG A 355 -6.89 14.76 -3.57
CA ARG A 355 -6.81 15.09 -2.14
C ARG A 355 -5.55 15.88 -1.81
N LEU A 356 -4.38 15.50 -2.34
CA LEU A 356 -3.11 16.20 -2.06
C LEU A 356 -3.11 17.68 -2.49
N ARG A 357 -3.89 18.04 -3.53
CA ARG A 357 -4.07 19.44 -3.93
C ARG A 357 -4.60 20.34 -2.82
N ASN A 358 -5.21 19.78 -1.77
CA ASN A 358 -5.67 20.54 -0.61
C ASN A 358 -4.50 21.04 0.25
N PHE A 359 -3.37 20.32 0.27
CA PHE A 359 -2.17 20.69 1.02
C PHE A 359 -1.15 21.48 0.20
N PHE A 360 -0.95 21.05 -1.04
CA PHE A 360 0.12 21.57 -1.90
C PHE A 360 -0.42 22.04 -3.26
N ALA A 361 0.09 23.16 -3.76
CA ALA A 361 -0.09 23.62 -5.13
C ALA A 361 0.85 22.87 -6.09
N SER A 362 2.05 22.54 -5.63
CA SER A 362 3.02 21.76 -6.39
C SER A 362 3.92 20.93 -5.49
N ILE A 363 4.47 19.85 -6.04
CA ILE A 363 5.50 19.01 -5.42
C ILE A 363 6.71 19.02 -6.36
N LYS A 364 7.89 19.33 -5.84
CA LYS A 364 9.15 19.31 -6.59
C LYS A 364 10.06 18.24 -6.00
N VAL A 365 10.60 17.38 -6.84
CA VAL A 365 11.64 16.40 -6.48
C VAL A 365 12.95 16.86 -7.10
N THR A 366 14.01 16.90 -6.31
CA THR A 366 15.36 17.30 -6.75
C THR A 366 16.33 16.21 -6.35
N LEU A 367 17.18 15.76 -7.28
CA LEU A 367 18.26 14.83 -7.01
C LEU A 367 19.59 15.57 -6.94
N LYS A 368 20.36 15.35 -5.87
CA LYS A 368 21.61 16.03 -5.59
C LYS A 368 22.78 15.06 -5.42
N TYR A 369 23.89 15.32 -6.10
CA TYR A 369 25.18 14.66 -5.91
C TYR A 369 26.17 15.68 -5.33
N GLU A 370 26.73 15.41 -4.14
CA GLU A 370 27.65 16.34 -3.45
C GLU A 370 27.12 17.80 -3.38
N GLU A 371 25.81 17.97 -3.10
CA GLU A 371 25.05 19.24 -3.11
C GLU A 371 24.76 19.85 -4.49
N GLU A 372 25.34 19.35 -5.59
CA GLU A 372 25.01 19.76 -6.96
C GLU A 372 23.70 19.12 -7.43
N VAL A 373 22.81 19.91 -8.03
CA VAL A 373 21.56 19.40 -8.60
C VAL A 373 21.84 18.71 -9.94
N ILE A 374 21.65 17.40 -9.97
CA ILE A 374 21.86 16.56 -11.17
C ILE A 374 20.56 16.16 -11.88
N GLY A 375 19.40 16.41 -11.25
CA GLY A 375 18.09 16.19 -11.86
C GLY A 375 16.94 16.80 -11.05
N GLN A 376 15.82 17.08 -11.72
CA GLN A 376 14.64 17.63 -11.07
C GLN A 376 13.35 17.27 -11.81
N GLN A 377 12.27 17.10 -11.05
CA GLN A 377 10.92 16.90 -11.55
C GLN A 377 9.93 17.77 -10.76
N THR A 378 9.03 18.47 -11.45
CA THR A 378 7.97 19.26 -10.81
C THR A 378 6.61 18.72 -11.19
N MET A 379 5.73 18.59 -10.21
CA MET A 379 4.36 18.11 -10.33
C MET A 379 3.42 19.22 -9.88
N VAL A 380 2.57 19.69 -10.79
CA VAL A 380 1.55 20.70 -10.49
C VAL A 380 0.25 20.01 -10.10
N LEU A 381 -0.28 20.36 -8.92
CA LEU A 381 -1.48 19.76 -8.37
C LEU A 381 -2.74 20.60 -8.60
N ARG A 382 -2.59 21.94 -8.68
CA ARG A 382 -3.66 22.91 -8.85
C ARG A 382 -3.67 23.55 -10.23
#